data_AF-A0A7J8XMC9-F1
#
_entry.id   AF-A0A7J8XMC9-F1
#
_cell.length_a   1.000
_cell.length_b   1.000
_cell.length_c   1.000
_cell.angle_alpha   90.00
_cell.angle_beta   90.00
_cell.angle_gamma   90.00
#
_symmetry.space_group_name_H-M   'P 1'
#
loop_
_entity.id
_entity.type
_entity.pdbx_description
1 polymer ?
#
loop_
_entity_poly.entity_id
_entity_poly.type
_entity_poly.pdbx_seq_one_letter_code
_entity_poly.pdbx_strand_id
1 'polypeptide(L)'
;MIITASNDLNEETLDAIRKQGHEVDCFGIGTYLVTCYAQAALGCVFKLVEINNQPRIKLSEDVSKVSIPCKKRCYRLYGKEGYSLVDIMTGENEPCPKVGERILCRHPFSESKRAYVVPKRVEELLKCYWPGKSGKVREELPALKDIRDHCIKQLEQMRPDHIRRLNPTPYKVSVSAKLYDFIHFLWLNEAPVGELQ
;
A
#
# COMPACT_ATOMS: atom_id res chain seq x y z
N MET A 1 25.68 32.94 -8.80
CA MET A 1 24.33 33.56 -8.73
C MET A 1 23.35 32.41 -8.55
N ILE A 2 22.35 32.52 -7.67
CA ILE A 2 21.29 31.51 -7.52
C ILE A 2 20.03 32.06 -8.20
N ILE A 3 19.45 31.32 -9.14
CA ILE A 3 18.19 31.67 -9.83
C ILE A 3 17.07 30.85 -9.19
N THR A 4 16.06 31.54 -8.64
CA THR A 4 14.87 30.90 -8.06
C THR A 4 13.65 31.23 -8.90
N ALA A 5 12.85 30.23 -9.26
CA ALA A 5 11.61 30.39 -10.00
C ALA A 5 10.40 29.97 -9.17
N SER A 6 9.34 30.75 -9.24
CA SER A 6 8.03 30.44 -8.65
C SER A 6 6.95 31.12 -9.47
N ASN A 7 5.97 30.38 -9.96
CA ASN A 7 4.68 30.85 -10.50
C ASN A 7 3.97 29.64 -11.12
N ASP A 8 2.82 29.22 -10.58
CA ASP A 8 2.00 28.12 -11.13
C ASP A 8 2.77 26.87 -11.59
N LEU A 9 3.81 26.51 -10.84
CA LEU A 9 4.64 25.36 -11.13
C LEU A 9 3.92 24.07 -10.74
N ASN A 10 4.00 23.08 -11.62
CA ASN A 10 3.50 21.72 -11.45
C ASN A 10 4.47 20.75 -12.15
N GLU A 11 4.20 19.45 -12.10
CA GLU A 11 5.11 18.45 -12.65
C GLU A 11 5.28 18.60 -14.17
N GLU A 12 4.24 18.97 -14.92
CA GLU A 12 4.30 19.15 -16.40
C GLU A 12 5.19 20.33 -16.79
N THR A 13 4.98 21.47 -16.16
CA THR A 13 5.77 22.69 -16.39
C THR A 13 7.23 22.48 -15.98
N LEU A 14 7.49 21.82 -14.85
CA LEU A 14 8.84 21.47 -14.43
C LEU A 14 9.56 20.57 -15.45
N ASP A 15 8.85 19.57 -16.01
CA ASP A 15 9.43 18.70 -17.03
C ASP A 15 9.70 19.44 -18.36
N ALA A 16 8.80 20.34 -18.75
CA ALA A 16 8.96 21.16 -19.95
C ALA A 16 10.15 22.12 -19.86
N ILE A 17 10.25 22.88 -18.76
CA ILE A 17 11.34 23.83 -18.54
C ILE A 17 12.67 23.07 -18.45
N ARG A 18 12.70 21.89 -17.80
CA ARG A 18 13.90 21.02 -17.76
C ARG A 18 14.36 20.57 -19.13
N LYS A 19 13.43 20.16 -20.01
CA LYS A 19 13.74 19.77 -21.40
C LYS A 19 14.28 20.92 -22.25
N GLN A 20 13.97 22.17 -21.91
CA GLN A 20 14.45 23.36 -22.61
C GLN A 20 15.86 23.80 -22.16
N GLY A 21 16.44 23.17 -21.13
CA GLY A 21 17.79 23.51 -20.64
C GLY A 21 17.82 24.84 -19.86
N HIS A 22 17.00 24.96 -18.81
CA HIS A 22 16.98 26.14 -17.95
C HIS A 22 18.21 26.26 -17.03
N GLU A 23 18.45 27.46 -16.52
CA GLU A 23 19.49 27.79 -15.52
C GLU A 23 18.92 27.98 -14.09
N VAL A 24 17.65 27.65 -13.85
CA VAL A 24 17.02 27.75 -12.52
C VAL A 24 17.63 26.74 -11.52
N ASP A 25 18.04 27.22 -10.35
CA ASP A 25 18.62 26.42 -9.26
C ASP A 25 17.59 25.97 -8.22
N CYS A 26 16.50 26.72 -8.04
CA CYS A 26 15.50 26.47 -7.01
C CYS A 26 14.07 26.74 -7.50
N PHE A 27 13.11 25.90 -7.09
CA PHE A 27 11.70 26.03 -7.46
C PHE A 27 10.82 26.22 -6.22
N GLY A 28 10.05 27.32 -6.21
CA GLY A 28 9.00 27.57 -5.24
C GLY A 28 7.64 27.09 -5.76
N ILE A 29 7.12 26.00 -5.19
CA ILE A 29 5.86 25.39 -5.61
C ILE A 29 4.79 25.63 -4.53
N GLY A 30 3.77 26.41 -4.88
CA GLY A 30 2.67 26.76 -3.98
C GLY A 30 1.42 25.92 -4.23
N THR A 31 0.40 26.54 -4.84
CA THR A 31 -0.97 26.02 -4.99
C THR A 31 -1.03 24.55 -5.42
N TYR A 32 -0.33 24.15 -6.48
CA TYR A 32 -0.38 22.77 -7.00
C TYR A 32 0.05 21.71 -5.99
N LEU A 33 1.11 21.99 -5.22
CA LEU A 33 1.64 21.06 -4.23
C LEU A 33 0.76 21.00 -2.97
N VAL A 34 0.42 22.16 -2.40
CA VAL A 34 -0.28 22.22 -1.10
C VAL A 34 -1.75 21.78 -1.18
N THR A 35 -2.38 21.93 -2.35
CA THR A 35 -3.78 21.53 -2.56
C THR A 35 -3.92 20.13 -3.16
N CYS A 36 -2.81 19.49 -3.55
CA CYS A 36 -2.82 18.28 -4.37
C CYS A 36 -3.73 18.47 -5.61
N TYR A 37 -3.55 19.56 -6.36
CA TYR A 37 -4.55 20.10 -7.29
C TYR A 37 -5.17 19.07 -8.26
N ALA A 38 -4.37 18.13 -8.78
CA ALA A 38 -4.86 17.08 -9.68
C ALA A 38 -5.80 16.07 -9.01
N GLN A 39 -5.62 15.82 -7.71
CA GLN A 39 -6.45 14.93 -6.90
C GLN A 39 -6.41 15.35 -5.42
N ALA A 40 -7.28 16.28 -5.02
CA ALA A 40 -7.29 16.88 -3.69
C ALA A 40 -7.63 15.91 -2.53
N ALA A 41 -8.00 14.66 -2.83
CA ALA A 41 -8.35 13.66 -1.84
C ALA A 41 -7.79 12.27 -2.18
N LEU A 42 -7.26 11.56 -1.19
CA LEU A 42 -6.70 10.21 -1.37
C LEU A 42 -7.77 9.11 -1.36
N GLY A 43 -8.93 9.34 -0.75
CA GLY A 43 -10.01 8.35 -0.66
C GLY A 43 -9.82 7.27 0.42
N CYS A 44 -9.10 7.57 1.51
CA CYS A 44 -8.94 6.65 2.64
C CYS A 44 -10.28 6.32 3.31
N VAL A 45 -10.45 5.08 3.74
CA VAL A 45 -11.65 4.60 4.43
C VAL A 45 -11.31 3.88 5.73
N PHE A 46 -12.19 4.00 6.72
CA PHE A 46 -12.17 3.18 7.93
C PHE A 46 -13.27 2.13 7.85
N LYS A 47 -12.95 0.86 8.10
CA LYS A 47 -13.90 -0.26 8.05
C LYS A 47 -13.69 -1.18 9.24
N LEU A 48 -14.79 -1.60 9.87
CA LEU A 48 -14.77 -2.65 10.87
C LEU A 48 -14.50 -3.99 10.18
N VAL A 49 -13.47 -4.70 10.63
CA VAL A 49 -13.07 -6.01 10.07
C VAL A 49 -13.30 -7.17 11.04
N GLU A 50 -13.48 -6.87 12.34
CA GLU A 50 -13.67 -7.85 13.40
C GLU A 50 -14.30 -7.18 14.63
N ILE A 51 -15.27 -7.83 15.26
CA ILE A 51 -15.86 -7.44 16.54
C ILE A 51 -16.10 -8.68 17.39
N ASN A 52 -15.75 -8.64 18.68
CA ASN A 52 -15.89 -9.79 19.59
C ASN A 52 -15.28 -11.09 19.04
N ASN A 53 -14.10 -10.98 18.39
CA ASN A 53 -13.41 -12.07 17.70
C ASN A 53 -14.21 -12.71 16.55
N GLN A 54 -15.28 -12.08 16.09
CA GLN A 54 -16.04 -12.47 14.90
C GLN A 54 -15.65 -11.57 13.72
N PRO A 55 -15.08 -12.14 12.65
CA PRO A 55 -14.75 -11.39 11.44
C PRO A 55 -16.00 -10.78 10.79
N ARG A 56 -15.83 -9.61 10.17
CA ARG A 56 -16.89 -8.90 9.44
C ARG A 56 -16.45 -8.60 8.02
N ILE A 57 -17.37 -8.82 7.08
CA ILE A 57 -17.21 -8.49 5.67
C ILE A 57 -18.38 -7.60 5.25
N LYS A 58 -18.08 -6.53 4.51
CA LYS A 58 -19.07 -5.68 3.85
C LYS A 58 -19.08 -6.05 2.39
N LEU A 59 -20.19 -6.62 1.93
CA LEU A 59 -20.42 -6.92 0.53
C LEU A 59 -20.81 -5.65 -0.24
N SER A 60 -20.62 -5.71 -1.55
CA SER A 60 -20.88 -4.63 -2.49
C SER A 60 -21.04 -5.24 -3.86
N GLU A 61 -21.93 -4.68 -4.69
CA GLU A 61 -22.06 -5.08 -6.10
C GLU A 61 -20.72 -4.89 -6.84
N ASP A 62 -20.04 -3.79 -6.54
CA ASP A 62 -18.66 -3.57 -6.94
C ASP A 62 -17.71 -4.39 -6.05
N VAL A 63 -17.16 -5.46 -6.63
CA VAL A 63 -16.20 -6.37 -6.00
C VAL A 63 -15.00 -5.63 -5.42
N SER A 64 -14.55 -4.52 -6.04
CA SER A 64 -13.42 -3.73 -5.54
C SER A 64 -13.71 -3.02 -4.21
N LYS A 65 -14.99 -2.89 -3.83
CA LYS A 65 -15.45 -2.27 -2.58
C LYS A 65 -15.81 -3.30 -1.50
N VAL A 66 -15.58 -4.59 -1.75
CA VAL A 66 -15.70 -5.63 -0.73
C VAL A 66 -14.55 -5.50 0.26
N SER A 67 -14.86 -5.49 1.55
CA SER A 67 -13.82 -5.35 2.58
C SER A 67 -13.11 -6.68 2.86
N ILE A 68 -11.82 -6.64 3.10
CA ILE A 68 -11.08 -7.82 3.56
C ILE A 68 -11.31 -8.01 5.08
N PRO A 69 -11.87 -9.15 5.52
CA PRO A 69 -12.28 -9.39 6.91
C PRO A 69 -11.07 -9.62 7.84
N CYS A 70 -11.37 -9.80 9.14
CA CYS A 70 -10.48 -10.14 10.26
C CYS A 70 -9.32 -9.16 10.55
N LYS A 71 -8.68 -9.32 11.71
CA LYS A 71 -7.37 -8.70 11.98
C LYS A 71 -6.30 -9.27 11.05
N LYS A 72 -5.41 -8.40 10.59
CA LYS A 72 -4.43 -8.71 9.55
C LYS A 72 -3.05 -8.15 9.89
N ARG A 73 -2.04 -8.87 9.42
CA ARG A 73 -0.65 -8.42 9.36
C ARG A 73 -0.27 -8.21 7.89
N CYS A 74 0.57 -7.22 7.63
CA CYS A 74 0.99 -6.87 6.27
C CYS A 74 2.50 -6.99 6.17
N TYR A 75 2.98 -7.63 5.12
CA TYR A 75 4.41 -7.81 4.87
C TYR A 75 4.78 -7.41 3.46
N ARG A 76 5.96 -6.81 3.31
CA ARG A 76 6.59 -6.59 2.02
C ARG A 76 7.59 -7.70 1.72
N LEU A 77 7.44 -8.31 0.56
CA LEU A 77 8.32 -9.37 0.08
C LEU A 77 9.32 -8.82 -0.93
N TYR A 78 10.61 -9.01 -0.66
CA TYR A 78 11.69 -8.53 -1.51
C TYR A 78 12.31 -9.65 -2.34
N GLY A 79 12.66 -9.32 -3.59
CA GLY A 79 13.32 -10.22 -4.53
C GLY A 79 14.82 -10.32 -4.33
N LYS A 80 15.48 -11.11 -5.18
CA LYS A 80 16.94 -11.27 -5.18
C LYS A 80 17.69 -9.96 -5.45
N GLU A 81 17.11 -9.10 -6.28
CA GLU A 81 17.69 -7.80 -6.67
C GLU A 81 17.50 -6.71 -5.59
N GLY A 82 16.92 -7.06 -4.43
CA GLY A 82 16.67 -6.11 -3.34
C GLY A 82 15.41 -5.25 -3.52
N TYR A 83 14.76 -5.32 -4.68
CA TYR A 83 13.50 -4.64 -4.95
C TYR A 83 12.30 -5.28 -4.25
N SER A 84 11.32 -4.45 -3.90
CA SER A 84 9.99 -4.88 -3.45
C SER A 84 9.23 -5.56 -4.61
N LEU A 85 8.64 -6.73 -4.35
CA LEU A 85 7.92 -7.52 -5.37
C LEU A 85 6.41 -7.45 -5.19
N VAL A 86 5.95 -7.56 -3.95
CA VAL A 86 4.54 -7.64 -3.56
C VAL A 86 4.40 -7.34 -2.07
N ASP A 87 3.33 -6.64 -1.72
CA ASP A 87 2.87 -6.57 -0.33
C ASP A 87 1.78 -7.64 -0.12
N ILE A 88 1.93 -8.45 0.91
CA ILE A 88 1.03 -9.56 1.24
C ILE A 88 0.36 -9.32 2.60
N MET A 89 -0.97 -9.45 2.62
CA MET A 89 -1.77 -9.51 3.83
C MET A 89 -1.98 -10.95 4.28
N THR A 90 -1.83 -11.19 5.58
CA THR A 90 -2.14 -12.46 6.25
C THR A 90 -3.12 -12.18 7.38
N GLY A 91 -3.89 -13.18 7.80
CA GLY A 91 -4.60 -13.13 9.08
C GLY A 91 -3.62 -12.98 10.25
N GLU A 92 -4.10 -12.41 11.35
CA GLU A 92 -3.31 -12.16 12.58
C GLU A 92 -2.60 -13.42 13.10
N ASN A 93 -3.30 -14.56 13.08
CA ASN A 93 -2.85 -15.84 13.63
C ASN A 93 -2.12 -16.71 12.60
N GLU A 94 -1.83 -16.19 11.40
CA GLU A 94 -1.03 -16.91 10.42
C GLU A 94 0.47 -16.80 10.73
N PRO A 95 1.27 -17.85 10.42
CA PRO A 95 2.71 -17.74 10.51
C PRO A 95 3.20 -16.62 9.60
N CYS A 96 4.20 -15.86 10.07
CA CYS A 96 4.83 -14.85 9.23
C CYS A 96 5.50 -15.50 8.00
N PRO A 97 5.47 -14.84 6.82
CA PRO A 97 6.26 -15.30 5.68
C PRO A 97 7.75 -15.33 6.06
N LYS A 98 8.46 -16.37 5.62
CA LYS A 98 9.88 -16.57 5.93
C LYS A 98 10.75 -16.43 4.70
N VAL A 99 11.97 -15.94 4.91
CA VAL A 99 12.99 -15.84 3.86
C VAL A 99 13.32 -17.24 3.33
N GLY A 100 13.36 -17.38 2.00
CA GLY A 100 13.66 -18.65 1.34
C GLY A 100 12.49 -19.63 1.24
N GLU A 101 11.38 -19.38 1.94
CA GLU A 101 10.18 -20.22 1.86
C GLU A 101 9.24 -19.72 0.77
N ARG A 102 8.75 -20.64 -0.07
CA ARG A 102 7.84 -20.30 -1.17
C ARG A 102 6.45 -20.02 -0.62
N ILE A 103 5.89 -18.85 -0.97
CA ILE A 103 4.53 -18.44 -0.59
C ILE A 103 3.70 -18.13 -1.84
N LEU A 104 2.42 -18.52 -1.82
CA LEU A 104 1.45 -18.18 -2.85
C LEU A 104 0.81 -16.84 -2.52
N CYS A 105 1.04 -15.83 -3.37
CA CYS A 105 0.42 -14.52 -3.30
C CYS A 105 -0.77 -14.48 -4.27
N ARG A 106 -1.98 -14.23 -3.76
CA ARG A 106 -3.22 -14.16 -4.56
C ARG A 106 -3.78 -12.75 -4.53
N HIS A 107 -4.24 -12.25 -5.66
CA HIS A 107 -5.10 -11.07 -5.66
C HIS A 107 -6.40 -11.42 -4.92
N PRO A 108 -6.90 -10.56 -4.01
CA PRO A 108 -8.05 -10.90 -3.17
C PRO A 108 -9.34 -11.18 -3.95
N PHE A 109 -9.49 -10.60 -5.14
CA PHE A 109 -10.73 -10.63 -5.92
C PHE A 109 -10.57 -10.99 -7.40
N SER A 110 -9.39 -11.45 -7.82
CA SER A 110 -9.13 -11.79 -9.23
C SER A 110 -8.34 -13.07 -9.28
N GLU A 111 -9.04 -14.18 -9.51
CA GLU A 111 -8.49 -15.53 -9.30
C GLU A 111 -7.31 -15.85 -10.24
N SER A 112 -7.34 -15.28 -11.45
CA SER A 112 -6.28 -15.41 -12.45
C SER A 112 -4.99 -14.70 -12.06
N LYS A 113 -5.06 -13.71 -11.16
CA LYS A 113 -3.91 -12.93 -10.70
C LYS A 113 -3.31 -13.56 -9.44
N ARG A 114 -2.37 -14.48 -9.65
CA ARG A 114 -1.64 -15.17 -8.58
C ARG A 114 -0.21 -15.48 -8.99
N ALA A 115 0.69 -15.50 -8.02
CA ALA A 115 2.10 -15.82 -8.24
C ALA A 115 2.73 -16.47 -7.01
N TYR A 116 3.69 -17.36 -7.24
CA TYR A 116 4.58 -17.81 -6.18
C TYR A 116 5.74 -16.83 -6.01
N VAL A 117 6.08 -16.53 -4.76
CA VAL A 117 7.24 -15.71 -4.40
C VAL A 117 8.12 -16.49 -3.43
N VAL A 118 9.43 -16.41 -3.64
CA VAL A 118 10.43 -16.88 -2.68
C VAL A 118 11.20 -15.65 -2.21
N PRO A 119 10.83 -15.04 -1.07
CA PRO A 119 11.39 -13.77 -0.66
C PRO A 119 12.83 -13.94 -0.20
N LYS A 120 13.67 -12.96 -0.49
CA LYS A 120 15.04 -12.83 0.07
C LYS A 120 15.10 -11.93 1.28
N ARG A 121 14.11 -11.06 1.45
CA ARG A 121 13.87 -10.30 2.66
C ARG A 121 12.35 -10.18 2.85
N VAL A 122 11.93 -10.22 4.11
CA VAL A 122 10.54 -10.02 4.52
C VAL A 122 10.55 -8.87 5.52
N GLU A 123 9.67 -7.91 5.32
CA GLU A 123 9.51 -6.74 6.20
C GLU A 123 8.06 -6.64 6.65
N GLU A 124 7.80 -6.60 7.95
CA GLU A 124 6.47 -6.33 8.49
C GLU A 124 6.19 -4.83 8.45
N LEU A 125 5.06 -4.45 7.84
CA LEU A 125 4.75 -3.04 7.53
C LEU A 125 4.00 -2.32 8.65
N LEU A 126 3.28 -3.06 9.51
CA LEU A 126 2.48 -2.47 10.58
C LEU A 126 3.24 -2.53 11.90
N LYS A 127 3.64 -1.36 12.42
CA LYS A 127 4.17 -1.21 13.77
C LYS A 127 3.09 -0.67 14.71
N CYS A 128 2.88 -1.32 15.86
CA CYS A 128 1.97 -0.81 16.88
C CYS A 128 2.64 0.33 17.66
N TYR A 129 2.20 1.58 17.45
CA TYR A 129 2.70 2.74 18.21
C TYR A 129 1.94 2.96 19.53
N TRP A 130 0.65 2.62 19.55
CA TRP A 130 -0.18 2.73 20.74
C TRP A 130 -1.21 1.60 20.79
N PRO A 131 -1.19 0.75 21.83
CA PRO A 131 -2.11 -0.38 21.95
C PRO A 131 -3.50 0.01 22.51
N GLY A 132 -3.78 1.29 22.70
CA GLY A 132 -5.12 1.80 23.08
C GLY A 132 -5.58 1.51 24.51
N LYS A 133 -4.80 0.81 25.34
CA LYS A 133 -5.10 0.57 26.76
C LYS A 133 -4.40 1.62 27.64
N SER A 134 -5.14 2.22 28.57
CA SER A 134 -4.56 3.06 29.63
C SER A 134 -3.51 2.24 30.40
N GLY A 135 -2.31 2.80 30.58
CA GLY A 135 -1.20 2.14 31.29
C GLY A 135 -0.20 1.35 30.43
N LYS A 136 -0.44 1.18 29.13
CA LYS A 136 0.61 0.69 28.23
C LYS A 136 1.43 1.85 27.67
N VAL A 137 2.75 1.69 27.72
CA VAL A 137 3.71 2.67 27.19
C VAL A 137 3.48 2.85 25.68
N ARG A 138 3.47 4.11 25.24
CA ARG A 138 3.44 4.47 23.82
C ARG A 138 4.85 4.34 23.27
N GLU A 139 4.97 3.83 22.06
CA GLU A 139 6.24 3.89 21.33
C GLU A 139 6.56 5.35 20.99
N GLU A 140 7.84 5.70 21.03
CA GLU A 140 8.30 7.02 20.58
C GLU A 140 8.17 7.14 19.07
N LEU A 141 7.76 8.32 18.62
CA LEU A 141 7.69 8.64 17.19
C LEU A 141 9.09 8.95 16.66
N PRO A 142 9.44 8.48 15.45
CA PRO A 142 10.73 8.79 14.85
C PRO A 142 10.88 10.30 14.57
N ALA A 143 12.11 10.79 14.56
CA ALA A 143 12.38 12.19 14.23
C ALA A 143 12.07 12.47 12.75
N LEU A 144 11.76 13.73 12.42
CA LEU A 144 11.41 14.11 11.04
C LEU A 144 12.49 13.75 10.01
N LYS A 145 13.77 13.86 10.40
CA LYS A 145 14.90 13.48 9.56
C LYS A 145 14.87 11.98 9.23
N ASP A 146 14.62 11.13 10.23
CA ASP A 146 14.56 9.68 10.04
C ASP A 146 13.38 9.28 9.14
N ILE A 147 12.23 9.95 9.29
CA ILE A 147 11.06 9.75 8.42
C ILE A 147 11.40 10.10 6.96
N ARG A 148 12.06 11.24 6.74
CA ARG A 148 12.47 11.68 5.40
C ARG A 148 13.49 10.73 4.78
N ASP A 149 14.52 10.37 5.53
CA ASP A 149 15.59 9.49 5.05
C ASP A 149 15.05 8.07 4.78
N HIS A 150 14.08 7.60 5.59
CA HIS A 150 13.34 6.37 5.31
C HIS A 150 12.53 6.46 4.01
N CYS A 151 11.80 7.55 3.77
CA CYS A 151 11.02 7.75 2.55
C CYS A 151 11.90 7.69 1.29
N ILE A 152 13.03 8.42 1.29
CA ILE A 152 14.00 8.42 0.18
C ILE A 152 14.53 7.01 -0.07
N LYS A 153 14.97 6.32 0.98
CA LYS A 153 15.47 4.94 0.88
C LYS A 153 14.41 3.98 0.35
N GLN A 154 13.14 4.13 0.74
CA GLN A 154 12.07 3.28 0.21
C GLN A 154 11.83 3.54 -1.28
N LEU A 155 11.87 4.81 -1.73
CA LEU A 155 11.75 5.15 -3.16
C LEU A 155 12.89 4.56 -4.00
N GLU A 156 14.13 4.59 -3.50
CA GLU A 156 15.29 3.96 -4.15
C GLU A 156 15.18 2.43 -4.23
N GLN A 157 14.48 1.81 -3.28
CA GLN A 157 14.23 0.37 -3.23
C GLN A 157 13.03 -0.08 -4.07
N MET A 158 12.28 0.85 -4.66
CA MET A 158 11.21 0.53 -5.61
C MET A 158 11.80 0.31 -7.00
N ARG A 159 11.20 -0.63 -7.75
CA ARG A 159 11.58 -0.79 -9.15
C ARG A 159 11.25 0.48 -9.95
N PRO A 160 12.11 0.90 -10.90
CA PRO A 160 11.87 2.11 -11.70
C PRO A 160 10.52 2.13 -12.42
N ASP A 161 9.99 0.96 -12.82
CA ASP A 161 8.72 0.88 -13.52
C ASP A 161 7.50 1.20 -12.65
N HIS A 162 7.61 1.08 -11.32
CA HIS A 162 6.56 1.50 -10.38
C HIS A 162 6.54 3.01 -10.12
N ILE A 163 7.70 3.68 -10.23
CA ILE A 163 7.86 5.10 -9.89
C ILE A 163 7.96 6.01 -11.11
N ARG A 164 7.95 5.45 -12.33
CA ARG A 164 7.92 6.25 -13.56
C ARG A 164 6.63 7.06 -13.62
N ARG A 165 6.74 8.28 -14.13
CA ARG A 165 5.61 9.21 -14.23
C ARG A 165 4.52 8.71 -15.19
N LEU A 166 4.90 8.28 -16.38
CA LEU A 166 3.96 7.91 -17.43
C LEU A 166 3.68 6.41 -17.36
N ASN A 167 2.40 6.07 -17.20
CA ASN A 167 1.89 4.70 -17.16
C ASN A 167 2.68 3.80 -16.19
N PRO A 168 2.81 4.15 -14.89
CA PRO A 168 3.51 3.31 -13.92
C PRO A 168 2.91 1.90 -13.88
N THR A 169 3.76 0.88 -13.74
CA THR A 169 3.31 -0.49 -13.50
C THR A 169 2.60 -0.54 -12.15
N PRO A 170 1.35 -1.06 -12.06
CA PRO A 170 0.68 -1.21 -10.78
C PRO A 170 1.48 -2.11 -9.83
N TYR A 171 1.69 -1.65 -8.59
CA TYR A 171 2.33 -2.45 -7.56
C TYR A 171 1.37 -3.53 -7.04
N LYS A 172 1.90 -4.73 -6.77
CA LYS A 172 1.07 -5.88 -6.40
C LYS A 172 0.76 -5.84 -4.91
N VAL A 173 -0.53 -5.90 -4.59
CA VAL A 173 -1.04 -6.15 -3.24
C VAL A 173 -1.81 -7.46 -3.28
N SER A 174 -1.50 -8.37 -2.36
CA SER A 174 -2.01 -9.74 -2.35
C SER A 174 -2.43 -10.16 -0.95
N VAL A 175 -3.13 -11.28 -0.87
CA VAL A 175 -3.47 -12.00 0.36
C VAL A 175 -2.81 -13.37 0.35
N SER A 176 -2.58 -13.95 1.52
CA SER A 176 -2.18 -15.35 1.66
C SER A 176 -3.25 -16.30 1.10
N ALA A 177 -2.86 -17.54 0.80
CA ALA A 177 -3.82 -18.55 0.37
C ALA A 177 -4.93 -18.76 1.42
N LYS A 178 -4.57 -18.84 2.70
CA LYS A 178 -5.53 -19.05 3.79
C LYS A 178 -6.49 -17.86 3.95
N LEU A 179 -5.98 -16.62 3.87
CA LEU A 179 -6.84 -15.44 3.92
C LEU A 179 -7.73 -15.32 2.68
N TYR A 180 -7.22 -15.67 1.49
CA TYR A 180 -8.03 -15.75 0.27
C TYR A 180 -9.20 -16.70 0.44
N ASP A 181 -8.94 -17.95 0.86
CA ASP A 181 -9.98 -18.96 1.01
C ASP A 181 -11.00 -18.54 2.09
N PHE A 182 -10.53 -17.87 3.14
CA PHE A 182 -11.40 -17.31 4.18
C PHE A 182 -12.29 -16.16 3.70
N ILE A 183 -11.79 -15.27 2.84
CA ILE A 183 -12.60 -14.21 2.19
C ILE A 183 -13.74 -14.85 1.40
N HIS A 184 -13.45 -15.88 0.59
CA HIS A 184 -14.44 -16.53 -0.26
C HIS A 184 -15.47 -17.30 0.57
N PHE A 185 -15.02 -17.98 1.62
CA PHE A 185 -15.92 -18.62 2.58
C PHE A 185 -16.91 -17.64 3.21
N LEU A 186 -16.41 -16.51 3.74
CA LEU A 186 -17.29 -15.50 4.34
C LEU A 186 -18.19 -14.82 3.32
N TRP A 187 -17.69 -14.58 2.11
CA TRP A 187 -18.52 -14.03 1.04
C TRP A 187 -19.72 -14.95 0.79
N LEU A 188 -19.49 -16.24 0.53
CA LEU A 188 -20.57 -17.19 0.21
C LEU A 188 -21.59 -17.32 1.32
N ASN A 189 -21.18 -17.20 2.59
CA ASN A 189 -22.08 -17.26 3.73
C ASN A 189 -22.94 -16.00 3.92
N GLU A 190 -22.43 -14.83 3.52
CA GLU A 190 -23.10 -13.54 3.73
C GLU A 190 -23.82 -13.04 2.47
N ALA A 191 -23.53 -13.63 1.30
CA ALA A 191 -24.19 -13.27 0.07
C ALA A 191 -25.66 -13.71 0.12
N PRO A 192 -26.60 -12.82 -0.25
CA PRO A 192 -28.02 -13.18 -0.26
C PRO A 192 -28.27 -14.31 -1.26
N VAL A 193 -29.00 -15.33 -0.83
CA VAL A 193 -29.48 -16.40 -1.71
C VAL A 193 -30.84 -15.99 -2.24
N GLY A 194 -30.97 -15.87 -3.56
CA GLY A 194 -32.25 -15.61 -4.20
C GLY A 194 -33.09 -16.89 -4.26
N GLU A 195 -34.38 -16.78 -3.99
CA GLU A 195 -35.35 -17.82 -4.32
C GLU A 195 -35.90 -17.57 -5.73
N LEU A 196 -35.86 -18.59 -6.59
CA LEU A 196 -36.49 -18.53 -7.91
C LEU A 196 -37.94 -19.03 -7.76
N GLN A 197 -38.91 -18.19 -8.14
CA GLN A 197 -40.33 -18.56 -8.27
C GLN A 197 -40.65 -18.97 -9.71
#